data_AF-A0A9X0A9D2-F1
#
_entry.id   AF-A0A9X0A9D2-F1
#
_cell.length_a   1.000
_cell.length_b   1.000
_cell.length_c   1.000
_cell.angle_alpha   90.00
_cell.angle_beta   90.00
_cell.angle_gamma   90.00
#
_symmetry.space_group_name_H-M   'P 1'
#
loop_
_entity.id
_entity.type
_entity.pdbx_description
1 polymer ?
#
loop_
_entity_poly.entity_id
_entity_poly.type
_entity_poly.pdbx_seq_one_letter_code
_entity_poly.pdbx_strand_id
1 'polypeptide(L)'
;MNAVILIAVLSVANSCVFGSSRLLASLAAQGQAPRFLAYIDRKGRPLVAIFISLAFGLLAYLYVSSVGNTAFTWLLALSGLSSLFTWGTICYSHIRFRKAWSQQGHSIDSLIYQSPVGTIGSWIGLIMIILVLAAQFWVAVDPIGDANEGINDKISSFFEAYLAMPVVFMFYAGYKLWYRTRWMKIEVIDLRTGRNEVDAGFLYRGSRGQRREI
;
A
#
# COMPACT_ATOMS: atom_id res chain seq x y z
N MET A 1 -6.21 -28.20 -17.51
CA MET A 1 -5.34 -27.54 -16.52
C MET A 1 -4.89 -26.15 -16.98
N ASN A 2 -4.23 -26.00 -18.13
CA ASN A 2 -3.71 -24.70 -18.60
C ASN A 2 -4.78 -23.63 -18.85
N ALA A 3 -5.98 -24.00 -19.33
CA ALA A 3 -7.08 -23.06 -19.52
C ALA A 3 -7.54 -22.41 -18.19
N VAL A 4 -7.55 -23.17 -17.09
CA VAL A 4 -7.94 -22.66 -15.76
C VAL A 4 -6.92 -21.64 -15.27
N ILE A 5 -5.62 -21.94 -15.45
CA ILE A 5 -4.54 -21.02 -15.10
C ILE A 5 -4.66 -19.72 -15.91
N LEU A 6 -4.90 -19.82 -17.22
CA LEU A 6 -5.04 -18.66 -18.09
C LEU A 6 -6.23 -17.77 -17.68
N ILE A 7 -7.37 -18.37 -17.36
CA ILE A 7 -8.54 -17.64 -16.86
C ILE A 7 -8.24 -16.96 -15.53
N ALA A 8 -7.57 -17.64 -14.60
CA ALA A 8 -7.20 -17.09 -13.30
C ALA A 8 -6.25 -15.88 -13.44
N VAL A 9 -5.21 -16.00 -14.29
CA VAL A 9 -4.25 -14.91 -14.55
C VAL A 9 -4.93 -13.72 -15.21
N LEU A 10 -5.81 -13.94 -16.21
CA LEU A 10 -6.57 -12.86 -16.85
C LEU A 10 -7.48 -12.13 -15.85
N SER A 11 -8.12 -12.86 -14.94
CA SER A 11 -8.97 -12.28 -13.89
C SER A 11 -8.17 -11.40 -12.93
N VAL A 12 -7.00 -11.88 -12.48
CA VAL A 12 -6.10 -11.11 -11.62
C VAL A 12 -5.57 -9.87 -12.35
N ALA A 13 -5.16 -10.01 -13.62
CA ALA A 13 -4.63 -8.91 -14.41
C ALA A 13 -5.66 -7.78 -14.58
N ASN A 14 -6.91 -8.13 -14.91
CA ASN A 14 -7.99 -7.15 -15.01
C ASN A 14 -8.25 -6.44 -13.67
N SER A 15 -8.23 -7.19 -12.57
CA SER A 15 -8.42 -6.64 -11.21
C SER A 15 -7.29 -5.69 -10.80
N CYS A 16 -6.04 -6.04 -11.11
CA CYS A 16 -4.87 -5.21 -10.83
C CYS A 16 -4.88 -3.90 -11.64
N VAL A 17 -5.25 -3.93 -12.93
CA VAL A 17 -5.37 -2.72 -13.75
C VAL A 17 -6.53 -1.85 -13.27
N PHE A 18 -7.66 -2.46 -12.94
CA PHE A 18 -8.82 -1.77 -12.39
C PHE A 18 -8.52 -1.09 -11.04
N GLY A 19 -7.80 -1.77 -10.16
CA GLY A 19 -7.42 -1.27 -8.83
C GLY A 19 -6.37 -0.17 -8.91
N SER A 20 -5.25 -0.42 -9.59
CA SER A 20 -4.14 0.53 -9.71
C SER A 20 -4.56 1.87 -10.33
N SER A 21 -5.34 1.83 -11.41
CA SER A 21 -5.80 3.05 -12.09
C SER A 21 -6.70 3.92 -11.21
N ARG A 22 -7.57 3.31 -10.39
CA ARG A 22 -8.42 4.03 -9.44
C ARG A 22 -7.65 4.56 -8.23
N LEU A 23 -6.70 3.79 -7.73
CA LEU A 23 -5.82 4.26 -6.66
C LEU A 23 -5.05 5.50 -7.11
N LEU A 24 -4.45 5.47 -8.31
CA LEU A 24 -3.75 6.63 -8.89
C LEU A 24 -4.68 7.83 -9.10
N ALA A 25 -5.88 7.62 -9.66
CA ALA A 25 -6.84 8.69 -9.87
C ALA A 25 -7.34 9.30 -8.54
N SER A 26 -7.57 8.47 -7.52
CA SER A 26 -7.98 8.92 -6.18
C SER A 26 -6.89 9.74 -5.50
N LEU A 27 -5.63 9.29 -5.59
CA LEU A 27 -4.49 10.06 -5.08
C LEU A 27 -4.38 11.42 -5.77
N ALA A 28 -4.58 11.46 -7.09
CA ALA A 28 -4.52 12.69 -7.87
C ALA A 28 -5.67 13.65 -7.54
N ALA A 29 -6.88 13.12 -7.32
CA ALA A 29 -8.04 13.90 -6.89
C ALA A 29 -7.85 14.53 -5.50
N GLN A 30 -7.13 13.85 -4.61
CA GLN A 30 -6.75 14.34 -3.28
C GLN A 30 -5.52 15.26 -3.29
N GLY A 31 -4.97 15.60 -4.47
CA GLY A 31 -3.77 16.40 -4.61
C GLY A 31 -2.49 15.71 -4.10
N GLN A 32 -2.53 14.39 -3.89
CA GLN A 32 -1.38 13.54 -3.52
C GLN A 32 -0.68 12.93 -4.75
N ALA A 33 -1.11 13.27 -5.97
CA ALA A 33 -0.46 12.90 -7.22
C ALA A 33 -0.69 13.99 -8.28
N PRO A 34 0.10 14.00 -9.38
CA PRO A 34 -0.05 14.99 -10.45
C PRO A 34 -1.49 15.08 -10.98
N ARG A 35 -2.00 16.31 -11.12
CA ARG A 35 -3.42 16.56 -11.46
C ARG A 35 -3.88 15.91 -12.77
N PHE A 36 -2.98 15.70 -13.73
CA PHE A 36 -3.33 15.07 -15.00
C PHE A 36 -3.78 13.61 -14.84
N LEU A 37 -3.38 12.92 -13.75
CA LEU A 37 -3.85 11.58 -13.41
C LEU A 37 -5.29 11.57 -12.87
N ALA A 38 -5.80 12.72 -12.43
CA ALA A 38 -7.16 12.86 -11.92
C ALA A 38 -8.21 12.98 -13.04
N TYR A 39 -7.79 12.94 -14.31
CA TYR A 39 -8.71 13.02 -15.44
C TYR A 39 -9.61 11.78 -15.51
N ILE A 40 -10.93 12.02 -15.51
CA ILE A 40 -11.96 11.00 -15.61
C ILE A 40 -12.80 11.29 -16.86
N ASP A 41 -12.92 10.30 -17.75
CA ASP A 41 -13.77 10.37 -18.94
C ASP A 41 -15.27 10.39 -18.57
N ARG A 42 -16.14 10.79 -19.51
CA ARG A 42 -17.61 10.84 -19.37
C ARG A 42 -18.23 9.54 -18.88
N LYS A 43 -17.58 8.39 -19.13
CA LYS A 43 -18.00 7.07 -18.66
C LYS A 43 -17.45 6.69 -17.27
N GLY A 44 -16.87 7.63 -16.52
CA GLY A 44 -16.29 7.39 -15.19
C GLY A 44 -14.95 6.65 -15.21
N ARG A 45 -14.21 6.69 -16.32
CA ARG A 45 -12.98 5.90 -16.52
C ARG A 45 -11.74 6.79 -16.39
N PRO A 46 -10.78 6.48 -15.51
CA PRO A 46 -9.53 7.23 -15.40
C PRO A 46 -8.54 6.80 -16.50
N LEU A 47 -8.77 7.26 -17.73
CA LEU A 47 -8.04 6.77 -18.93
C LEU A 47 -6.53 6.92 -18.80
N VAL A 48 -6.05 8.07 -18.34
CA VAL A 48 -4.61 8.33 -18.18
C VAL A 48 -3.97 7.32 -17.21
N ALA A 49 -4.62 7.08 -16.07
CA ALA A 49 -4.12 6.13 -15.08
C ALA A 49 -4.16 4.69 -15.60
N ILE A 50 -5.16 4.33 -16.41
CA ILE A 50 -5.22 3.02 -17.08
C ILE A 50 -4.02 2.83 -18.02
N PHE A 51 -3.72 3.83 -18.87
CA PHE A 51 -2.58 3.75 -19.78
C PHE A 51 -1.26 3.60 -19.05
N ILE A 52 -1.08 4.30 -17.93
CA ILE A 52 0.12 4.17 -17.10
C ILE A 52 0.20 2.77 -16.49
N SER A 53 -0.88 2.25 -15.91
CA SER A 53 -0.92 0.88 -15.39
C SER A 53 -0.58 -0.17 -16.46
N LEU A 54 -1.11 -0.01 -17.68
CA LEU A 54 -0.81 -0.89 -18.80
C LEU A 54 0.64 -0.75 -19.28
N ALA A 55 1.20 0.46 -19.28
CA ALA A 55 2.59 0.70 -19.64
C ALA A 55 3.56 -0.03 -18.69
N PHE A 56 3.29 -0.04 -17.38
CA PHE A 56 4.03 -0.88 -16.43
C PHE A 56 3.81 -2.37 -16.67
N GLY A 57 2.61 -2.77 -17.09
CA GLY A 57 2.31 -4.14 -17.51
C GLY A 57 3.18 -4.63 -18.67
N LEU A 58 3.63 -3.74 -19.57
CA LEU A 58 4.54 -4.10 -20.67
C LEU A 58 5.91 -4.59 -20.18
N LEU A 59 6.31 -4.29 -18.94
CA LEU A 59 7.54 -4.84 -18.35
C LEU A 59 7.51 -6.37 -18.25
N ALA A 60 6.32 -7.00 -18.27
CA ALA A 60 6.19 -8.45 -18.32
C ALA A 60 6.83 -9.07 -19.57
N TYR A 61 6.93 -8.33 -20.69
CA TYR A 61 7.59 -8.81 -21.90
C TYR A 61 9.10 -8.97 -21.75
N LEU A 62 9.72 -8.40 -20.71
CA LEU A 62 11.13 -8.65 -20.39
C LEU A 62 11.43 -10.14 -20.19
N TYR A 63 10.43 -10.93 -19.77
CA TYR A 63 10.57 -12.38 -19.62
C TYR A 63 10.98 -13.10 -20.93
N VAL A 64 10.63 -12.54 -22.10
CA VAL A 64 10.96 -13.12 -23.41
C VAL A 64 12.39 -12.74 -23.87
N SER A 65 13.02 -11.76 -23.20
CA SER A 65 14.38 -11.33 -23.53
C SER A 65 15.45 -12.29 -23.01
N SER A 66 16.70 -12.08 -23.44
CA SER A 66 17.86 -12.86 -22.96
C SER A 66 18.11 -12.77 -21.45
N VAL A 67 17.54 -11.76 -20.77
CA VAL A 67 17.64 -11.56 -19.31
C VAL A 67 16.34 -11.90 -18.58
N GLY A 68 15.44 -12.65 -19.21
CA GLY A 68 14.06 -12.82 -18.76
C GLY A 68 13.89 -13.39 -17.36
N ASN A 69 14.68 -14.40 -17.00
CA ASN A 69 14.59 -15.03 -15.67
C ASN A 69 15.01 -14.05 -14.56
N THR A 70 16.19 -13.45 -14.69
CA THR A 70 16.70 -12.45 -13.73
C THR A 70 15.75 -11.25 -13.62
N ALA A 71 15.32 -10.67 -14.75
CA ALA A 71 14.39 -9.54 -14.74
C ALA A 71 13.06 -9.88 -14.06
N PHE A 72 12.54 -11.10 -14.27
CA PHE A 72 11.32 -11.57 -13.61
C PHE A 72 11.51 -11.73 -12.11
N THR A 73 12.61 -12.32 -11.65
CA THR A 73 12.92 -12.44 -10.22
C THR A 73 13.01 -11.08 -9.55
N TRP A 74 13.64 -10.10 -10.20
CA TRP A 74 13.73 -8.73 -9.71
C TRP A 74 12.35 -8.06 -9.59
N LEU A 75 11.49 -8.22 -10.60
CA LEU A 75 10.12 -7.70 -10.56
C LEU A 75 9.27 -8.39 -9.47
N LEU A 76 9.46 -9.69 -9.28
CA LEU A 76 8.76 -10.46 -8.26
C LEU A 76 9.18 -10.02 -6.84
N ALA A 77 10.49 -9.87 -6.60
CA ALA A 77 11.03 -9.36 -5.35
C ALA A 77 10.53 -7.93 -5.07
N LEU A 78 10.53 -7.06 -6.10
CA LEU A 78 10.01 -5.70 -6.01
C LEU A 78 8.53 -5.68 -5.60
N SER A 79 7.70 -6.50 -6.26
CA SER A 79 6.27 -6.62 -5.97
C SER A 79 6.00 -7.17 -4.56
N GLY A 80 6.71 -8.23 -4.15
CA GLY A 80 6.56 -8.84 -2.83
C GLY A 80 6.89 -7.88 -1.69
N LEU A 81 8.04 -7.20 -1.77
CA LEU A 81 8.45 -6.26 -0.73
C LEU A 81 7.56 -5.01 -0.70
N SER A 82 7.13 -4.51 -1.88
CA SER A 82 6.18 -3.38 -1.94
C SER A 82 4.84 -3.70 -1.25
N SER A 83 4.39 -4.96 -1.34
CA SER A 83 3.19 -5.43 -0.67
C SER A 83 3.36 -5.42 0.86
N LEU A 84 4.51 -5.87 1.37
CA LEU A 84 4.83 -5.81 2.81
C LEU A 84 4.82 -4.37 3.34
N PHE A 85 5.41 -3.41 2.60
CA PHE A 85 5.33 -2.00 2.95
C PHE A 85 3.90 -1.47 2.94
N THR A 86 3.11 -1.84 1.95
CA THR A 86 1.68 -1.45 1.85
C THR A 86 0.91 -1.93 3.07
N TRP A 87 0.99 -3.22 3.42
CA TRP A 87 0.35 -3.75 4.63
C TRP A 87 0.90 -3.10 5.92
N GLY A 88 2.21 -2.84 6.00
CA GLY A 88 2.83 -2.20 7.15
C GLY A 88 2.29 -0.79 7.36
N THR A 89 2.17 0.00 6.29
CA THR A 89 1.59 1.34 6.34
C THR A 89 0.09 1.32 6.68
N ILE A 90 -0.67 0.32 6.22
CA ILE A 90 -2.07 0.12 6.61
C ILE A 90 -2.19 -0.15 8.11
N CYS A 91 -1.42 -1.10 8.65
CA CYS A 91 -1.41 -1.42 10.08
C CYS A 91 -1.03 -0.21 10.92
N TYR A 92 0.03 0.51 10.52
CA TYR A 92 0.48 1.71 11.21
C TYR A 92 -0.58 2.83 11.17
N SER A 93 -1.19 3.06 10.01
CA SER A 93 -2.25 4.05 9.86
C SER A 93 -3.47 3.74 10.72
N HIS A 94 -3.86 2.47 10.82
CA HIS A 94 -4.95 2.04 11.69
C HIS A 94 -4.65 2.27 13.18
N ILE A 95 -3.44 1.95 13.65
CA ILE A 95 -3.00 2.23 15.03
C ILE A 95 -3.06 3.73 15.33
N ARG A 96 -2.55 4.55 14.41
CA ARG A 96 -2.57 6.01 14.55
C ARG A 96 -3.97 6.59 14.53
N PHE A 97 -4.84 6.09 13.64
CA PHE A 97 -6.25 6.47 13.57
C PHE A 97 -6.96 6.20 14.90
N ARG A 98 -6.78 4.99 15.46
CA ARG A 98 -7.39 4.61 16.74
C ARG A 98 -6.88 5.45 17.91
N LYS A 99 -5.59 5.82 17.91
CA LYS A 99 -5.03 6.72 18.91
C LYS A 99 -5.57 8.15 18.79
N ALA A 100 -5.71 8.67 17.57
CA ALA A 100 -6.34 9.98 17.33
C ALA A 100 -7.82 9.99 17.75
N TRP A 101 -8.54 8.91 17.45
CA TRP A 101 -9.95 8.76 17.79
C TRP A 101 -10.20 8.86 19.30
N SER A 102 -9.39 8.14 20.09
CA SER A 102 -9.48 8.17 21.54
C SER A 102 -9.08 9.53 22.12
N GLN A 103 -8.05 10.19 21.57
CA GLN A 103 -7.62 11.52 22.04
C GLN A 103 -8.65 12.62 21.76
N GLN A 104 -9.44 12.49 20.70
CA GLN A 104 -10.52 13.43 20.38
C GLN A 104 -11.82 13.14 21.14
N GLY A 105 -11.80 12.22 22.12
CA GLY A 105 -12.94 11.93 22.99
C GLY A 105 -14.07 11.13 22.32
N HIS A 106 -13.82 10.51 21.17
CA HIS A 106 -14.82 9.70 20.48
C HIS A 106 -14.87 8.27 21.04
N SER A 107 -16.09 7.79 21.30
CA SER A 107 -16.30 6.39 21.69
C SER A 107 -16.08 5.45 20.50
N ILE A 108 -15.69 4.21 20.78
CA ILE A 108 -15.46 3.18 19.75
C ILE A 108 -16.79 2.76 19.10
N ASP A 109 -17.89 2.81 19.86
CA ASP A 109 -19.26 2.49 19.42
C ASP A 109 -19.83 3.49 18.40
N SER A 110 -19.18 4.64 18.28
CA SER A 110 -19.54 5.65 17.30
C SER A 110 -19.00 5.36 15.89
N LEU A 111 -18.15 4.32 15.74
CA LEU A 111 -17.68 3.82 14.44
C LEU A 111 -18.71 2.86 13.83
N ILE A 112 -19.03 3.04 12.55
CA ILE A 112 -19.91 2.11 11.80
C ILE A 112 -19.32 0.70 11.77
N TYR A 113 -17.99 0.61 11.67
CA TYR A 113 -17.28 -0.66 11.62
C TYR A 113 -16.20 -0.71 12.70
N GLN A 114 -16.22 -1.79 13.46
CA GLN A 114 -15.21 -2.10 14.46
C GLN A 114 -14.44 -3.35 14.01
N SER A 115 -13.11 -3.27 14.02
CA SER A 115 -12.26 -4.44 13.80
C SER A 115 -12.55 -5.49 14.88
N PRO A 116 -12.86 -6.75 14.51
CA PRO A 116 -13.15 -7.82 15.48
C PRO A 116 -12.02 -8.05 16.49
N VAL A 117 -10.77 -7.82 16.07
CA VAL A 117 -9.54 -8.01 16.88
C VAL A 117 -9.02 -6.66 17.42
N GLY A 118 -9.71 -5.56 17.12
CA GLY A 118 -9.32 -4.21 17.53
C GLY A 118 -7.93 -3.79 17.03
N THR A 119 -7.23 -3.01 17.85
CA THR A 119 -5.86 -2.52 17.59
C THR A 119 -4.79 -3.59 17.80
N ILE A 120 -5.09 -4.64 18.56
CA ILE A 120 -4.14 -5.73 18.86
C ILE A 120 -3.76 -6.46 17.57
N GLY A 121 -4.74 -6.76 16.71
CA GLY A 121 -4.47 -7.38 15.42
C GLY A 121 -3.54 -6.54 14.53
N SER A 122 -3.66 -5.22 14.58
CA SER A 122 -2.76 -4.32 13.82
C SER A 122 -1.35 -4.24 14.41
N TRP A 123 -1.19 -4.34 15.73
CA TRP A 123 0.13 -4.46 16.35
C TRP A 123 0.81 -5.77 16.01
N ILE A 124 0.09 -6.89 16.07
CA ILE A 124 0.61 -8.20 15.67
C ILE A 124 1.00 -8.18 14.20
N GLY A 125 0.13 -7.68 13.32
CA GLY A 125 0.43 -7.56 11.89
C GLY A 125 1.65 -6.69 11.61
N LEU A 126 1.78 -5.55 12.29
CA LEU A 126 2.94 -4.67 12.14
C LEU A 126 4.24 -5.34 12.61
N ILE A 127 4.22 -6.03 13.76
CA ILE A 127 5.37 -6.77 14.28
C ILE A 127 5.76 -7.89 13.30
N MET A 128 4.79 -8.65 12.78
CA MET A 128 5.04 -9.71 11.81
C MET A 128 5.68 -9.16 10.53
N ILE A 129 5.23 -8.02 10.03
CA ILE A 129 5.84 -7.38 8.85
C ILE A 129 7.29 -6.96 9.15
N ILE A 130 7.57 -6.40 10.33
CA ILE A 130 8.94 -6.04 10.73
C ILE A 130 9.83 -7.29 10.82
N LEU A 131 9.33 -8.39 11.39
CA LEU A 131 10.06 -9.65 11.48
C LEU A 131 10.35 -10.24 10.09
N VAL A 132 9.38 -10.22 9.17
CA VAL A 132 9.57 -10.66 7.79
C VAL A 132 10.60 -9.78 7.08
N LEU A 133 10.56 -8.46 7.27
CA LEU A 133 11.57 -7.57 6.69
C LEU A 133 12.98 -7.82 7.26
N ALA A 134 13.09 -8.14 8.55
CA ALA A 134 14.36 -8.50 9.19
C ALA A 134 14.90 -9.84 8.66
N ALA A 135 14.03 -10.85 8.52
CA ALA A 135 14.39 -12.14 7.93
C ALA A 135 14.79 -11.98 6.46
N GLN A 136 14.05 -11.19 5.68
CA GLN A 136 14.37 -10.89 4.29
C GLN A 136 15.72 -10.18 4.16
N PHE A 137 16.03 -9.24 5.07
CA PHE A 137 17.33 -8.58 5.12
C PHE A 137 18.45 -9.57 5.42
N TRP A 138 18.23 -10.49 6.36
CA TRP A 138 19.21 -11.55 6.67
C TRP A 138 19.50 -12.42 5.45
N VAL A 139 18.45 -12.91 4.76
CA VAL A 139 18.59 -13.72 3.54
C VAL A 139 19.27 -12.95 2.40
N ALA A 140 19.06 -11.63 2.32
CA ALA A 140 19.73 -10.79 1.33
C ALA A 140 21.23 -10.63 1.62
N VAL A 141 21.64 -10.57 2.89
CA VAL A 141 23.04 -10.40 3.31
C VAL A 141 23.82 -11.71 3.23
N ASP A 142 23.20 -12.81 3.65
CA ASP A 142 23.81 -14.15 3.61
C ASP A 142 22.84 -15.14 2.93
N PRO A 143 22.87 -15.21 1.58
CA PRO A 143 22.02 -16.12 0.85
C PRO A 143 22.37 -17.58 1.18
N ILE A 144 21.36 -18.35 1.57
CA ILE A 144 21.51 -19.74 1.99
C ILE A 144 21.87 -20.59 0.76
N GLY A 145 23.11 -21.07 0.68
CA GLY A 145 23.54 -22.06 -0.33
C GLY A 145 24.84 -21.75 -1.06
N ASP A 146 25.36 -20.52 -1.00
CA ASP A 146 26.53 -20.10 -1.80
C ASP A 146 27.76 -19.73 -0.97
N ALA A 147 28.48 -20.77 -0.52
CA ALA A 147 29.73 -20.62 0.20
C ALA A 147 30.92 -20.17 -0.67
N ASN A 148 30.78 -20.14 -2.01
CA ASN A 148 31.88 -19.95 -2.97
C ASN A 148 31.63 -18.87 -4.04
N GLU A 149 30.78 -17.89 -3.78
CA GLU A 149 30.54 -16.78 -4.71
C GLU A 149 31.53 -15.62 -4.53
N GLY A 150 31.98 -15.04 -5.65
CA GLY A 150 32.80 -13.84 -5.67
C GLY A 150 32.05 -12.63 -5.12
N ILE A 151 32.77 -11.59 -4.69
CA ILE A 151 32.19 -10.38 -4.09
C ILE A 151 31.09 -9.75 -4.98
N ASN A 152 31.24 -9.82 -6.31
CA ASN A 152 30.29 -9.24 -7.26
C ASN A 152 28.95 -9.99 -7.32
N ASP A 153 28.96 -11.31 -7.12
CA ASP A 153 27.76 -12.14 -7.19
C ASP A 153 26.91 -11.95 -5.92
N LYS A 154 27.57 -11.87 -4.75
CA LYS A 154 26.93 -11.50 -3.48
C LYS A 154 26.25 -10.14 -3.52
N ILE A 155 26.91 -9.14 -4.13
CA ILE A 155 26.34 -7.80 -4.31
C ILE A 155 25.10 -7.86 -5.21
N SER A 156 25.17 -8.61 -6.30
CA SER A 156 24.06 -8.75 -7.26
C SER A 156 22.85 -9.43 -6.60
N SER A 157 23.08 -10.51 -5.85
CA SER A 157 22.04 -11.23 -5.10
C SER A 157 21.40 -10.36 -4.00
N PHE A 158 22.20 -9.54 -3.30
CA PHE A 158 21.67 -8.58 -2.33
C PHE A 158 20.75 -7.55 -3.00
N PHE A 159 21.20 -6.96 -4.12
CA PHE A 159 20.38 -5.99 -4.84
C PHE A 159 19.15 -6.63 -5.47
N GLU A 160 19.23 -7.86 -5.97
CA GLU A 160 18.09 -8.63 -6.48
C GLU A 160 17.03 -8.86 -5.40
N ALA A 161 17.44 -9.28 -4.20
CA ALA A 161 16.53 -9.58 -3.10
C ALA A 161 15.98 -8.32 -2.40
N TYR A 162 16.71 -7.20 -2.43
CA TYR A 162 16.39 -6.01 -1.65
C TYR A 162 16.18 -4.73 -2.47
N LEU A 163 16.10 -4.80 -3.81
CA LEU A 163 15.93 -3.67 -4.73
C LEU A 163 14.75 -2.76 -4.35
N ALA A 164 13.68 -3.37 -3.86
CA ALA A 164 12.47 -2.64 -3.49
C ALA A 164 12.69 -1.61 -2.38
N MET A 165 13.63 -1.82 -1.45
CA MET A 165 13.80 -0.90 -0.32
C MET A 165 14.40 0.45 -0.77
N PRO A 166 15.48 0.49 -1.58
CA PRO A 166 15.93 1.70 -2.24
C PRO A 166 14.85 2.35 -3.12
N VAL A 167 14.09 1.55 -3.88
CA VAL A 167 13.03 2.06 -4.76
C VAL A 167 11.92 2.73 -3.94
N VAL A 168 11.41 2.06 -2.91
CA VAL A 168 10.39 2.61 -2.00
C VAL A 168 10.90 3.88 -1.31
N PHE A 169 12.15 3.89 -0.84
CA PHE A 169 12.74 5.07 -0.22
C PHE A 169 12.90 6.22 -1.22
N MET A 170 13.31 5.93 -2.46
CA MET A 170 13.40 6.92 -3.54
C MET A 170 12.03 7.51 -3.87
N PHE A 171 11.00 6.68 -4.03
CA PHE A 171 9.63 7.15 -4.27
C PHE A 171 9.08 7.94 -3.08
N TYR A 172 9.32 7.49 -1.85
CA TYR A 172 8.90 8.19 -0.63
C TYR A 172 9.62 9.53 -0.46
N ALA A 173 10.94 9.57 -0.65
CA ALA A 173 11.74 10.79 -0.59
C ALA A 173 11.37 11.76 -1.70
N GLY A 174 11.18 11.27 -2.93
CA GLY A 174 10.71 12.05 -4.07
C GLY A 174 9.33 12.66 -3.81
N TYR A 175 8.40 11.86 -3.29
CA TYR A 175 7.08 12.35 -2.88
C TYR A 175 7.18 13.43 -1.81
N LYS A 176 7.97 13.18 -0.77
CA LYS A 176 8.14 14.11 0.36
C LYS A 176 8.85 15.39 -0.04
N LEU A 177 9.81 15.33 -0.96
CA LEU A 177 10.51 16.50 -1.48
C LEU A 177 9.60 17.35 -2.38
N TRP A 178 8.80 16.69 -3.24
CA TRP A 178 7.90 17.37 -4.16
C TRP A 178 6.70 18.01 -3.46
N TYR A 179 6.00 17.26 -2.60
CA TYR A 179 4.79 17.73 -1.92
C TYR A 179 5.07 18.35 -0.55
N ARG A 180 6.33 18.37 -0.10
CA ARG A 180 6.79 18.96 1.17
C ARG A 180 5.86 18.64 2.35
N THR A 181 5.43 17.38 2.42
CA THR A 181 4.46 16.94 3.43
C THR A 181 5.08 16.94 4.82
N ARG A 182 4.33 17.46 5.80
CA ARG A 182 4.76 17.49 7.20
C ARG A 182 4.32 16.21 7.90
N TRP A 183 5.11 15.77 8.87
CA TRP A 183 4.69 14.72 9.79
C TRP A 183 3.49 15.22 10.61
N MET A 184 2.31 14.68 10.32
CA MET A 184 1.08 15.02 11.05
C MET A 184 1.19 14.49 12.48
N LYS A 185 1.00 15.35 13.49
CA LYS A 185 0.85 14.94 14.90
C LYS A 185 -0.52 14.32 15.11
N ILE A 186 -0.66 13.45 16.10
CA ILE A 186 -1.92 12.71 16.36
C ILE A 186 -3.07 13.66 16.67
N GLU A 187 -2.81 14.72 17.44
CA GLU A 187 -3.78 15.74 17.84
C GLU A 187 -4.41 16.50 16.66
N VAL A 188 -3.65 16.68 15.57
CA VAL A 188 -4.04 17.47 14.40
C VAL A 188 -4.61 16.57 13.28
N ILE A 189 -4.74 15.27 13.52
CA ILE A 189 -5.35 14.37 12.53
C ILE A 189 -6.83 14.76 12.38
N ASP A 190 -7.18 15.22 11.18
CA ASP A 190 -8.56 15.51 10.84
C ASP A 190 -9.34 14.20 10.67
N LEU A 191 -10.29 13.97 11.58
CA LEU A 191 -11.18 12.82 11.55
C LEU A 191 -12.57 13.18 11.01
N ARG A 192 -12.85 14.44 10.66
CA ARG A 192 -14.22 14.92 10.35
C ARG A 192 -14.41 15.20 8.86
N THR A 193 -13.42 15.76 8.18
CA THR A 193 -13.53 16.13 6.76
C THR A 193 -13.68 14.89 5.88
N GLY A 194 -14.65 14.92 4.96
CA GLY A 194 -14.89 13.83 4.00
C GLY A 194 -15.69 12.64 4.54
N ARG A 195 -16.29 12.72 5.74
CA ARG A 195 -17.24 11.71 6.22
C ARG A 195 -18.53 11.72 5.40
N ASN A 196 -19.04 10.54 5.08
CA ASN A 196 -20.31 10.40 4.39
C ASN A 196 -21.47 10.84 5.28
N GLU A 197 -22.59 11.27 4.68
CA GLU A 197 -23.79 11.73 5.43
C GLU A 197 -24.34 10.65 6.39
N VAL A 198 -24.15 9.37 6.04
CA VAL A 198 -24.52 8.22 6.87
C VAL A 198 -23.74 8.20 8.19
N ASP A 199 -22.44 8.51 8.17
CA ASP A 199 -21.60 8.60 9.38
C ASP A 199 -22.07 9.73 10.31
N ALA A 200 -22.45 10.88 9.75
CA ALA A 200 -22.93 12.02 10.52
C ALA A 200 -24.23 11.68 11.29
N GLY A 201 -25.13 10.91 10.67
CA GLY A 201 -26.40 10.49 11.27
C GLY A 201 -26.24 9.55 12.47
N PHE A 202 -25.32 8.59 12.41
CA PHE A 202 -25.05 7.66 13.52
C PHE A 202 -24.44 8.37 14.74
N LEU A 203 -23.49 9.27 14.54
CA LEU A 203 -22.90 10.08 15.62
C LEU A 203 -23.95 10.98 16.29
N TYR A 204 -24.83 11.59 15.50
CA TYR A 204 -25.87 12.47 16.02
C TYR A 204 -26.86 11.69 16.91
N ARG A 205 -27.21 10.45 16.52
CA ARG A 205 -28.03 9.55 17.36
C ARG A 205 -27.30 9.10 18.63
N GLY A 206 -26.03 8.73 18.54
CA GLY A 206 -25.21 8.34 19.71
C GLY A 206 -25.07 9.48 20.72
N SER A 207 -24.78 10.70 20.24
CA SER A 207 -24.66 11.90 21.09
C SER A 207 -25.96 12.32 21.77
N ARG A 208 -27.12 12.06 21.15
CA ARG A 208 -28.45 12.28 21.76
C ARG A 208 -28.82 11.24 22.80
N GLY A 209 -28.39 9.99 22.65
CA GLY A 209 -28.53 8.97 23.69
C GLY A 209 -27.76 9.36 24.95
N GLN A 210 -26.52 9.80 24.78
CA GLN A 210 -25.63 10.16 25.88
C GLN A 210 -26.03 11.46 26.62
N ARG A 211 -26.77 12.38 25.96
CA ARG A 211 -27.35 13.57 26.61
C ARG A 211 -28.67 13.32 27.34
N ARG A 212 -29.31 12.16 27.15
CA ARG A 212 -30.55 11.80 27.85
C ARG A 212 -30.30 11.02 29.14
N GLU A 213 -29.07 10.61 29.39
CA GLU A 213 -28.64 9.83 30.56
C GLU A 213 -27.85 10.67 31.60
N ILE A 214 -27.82 12.00 31.43
CA ILE A 214 -27.27 12.98 32.39
C ILE A 214 -28.40 13.90 32.83
#